data_AF-A0A9Q5Z583-F1
#
_entry.id   AF-A0A9Q5Z583-F1
#
_cell.length_a   1.000
_cell.length_b   1.000
_cell.length_c   1.000
_cell.angle_alpha   90.00
_cell.angle_beta   90.00
_cell.angle_gamma   90.00
#
_symmetry.space_group_name_H-M   'P 1'
#
loop_
_entity.id
_entity.type
_entity.pdbx_description
1 polymer ?
#
loop_
_entity_poly.entity_id
_entity_poly.type
_entity_poly.pdbx_seq_one_letter_code
_entity_poly.pdbx_strand_id
1 'polypeptide(L)' 'MNDTGRNDRILAEEIGVATVSVWRWWNCQRVPRPAHIQKLVALSKGHLQYADFYVLPADSTARL' A
#
# COMPACT_ATOMS: atom_id res chain seq x y z
N MET A 1 -14.21 -9.95 1.77
CA MET A 1 -13.53 -11.06 2.46
C MET A 1 -12.15 -10.56 2.82
N ASN A 2 -11.98 -10.23 4.10
CA ASN A 2 -10.88 -9.47 4.69
C ASN A 2 -9.75 -10.40 5.12
N ASP A 3 -9.16 -11.11 4.15
CA ASP A 3 -8.06 -12.05 4.39
C ASP A 3 -6.67 -11.47 4.09
N THR A 4 -6.54 -10.15 3.96
CA THR A 4 -5.24 -9.46 4.01
C THR A 4 -4.84 -9.18 5.45
N GLY A 5 -4.97 -10.18 6.32
CA GLY A 5 -4.55 -10.17 7.73
C GLY A 5 -3.03 -10.07 7.94
N ARG A 6 -2.29 -9.49 7.00
CA ARG A 6 -0.99 -8.89 7.30
C ARG A 6 -1.27 -7.56 7.97
N ASN A 7 -1.38 -7.63 9.29
CA ASN A 7 -1.49 -6.49 10.19
C ASN A 7 -0.61 -5.34 9.67
N ASP A 8 -1.22 -4.19 9.31
CA ASP A 8 -0.50 -3.03 8.77
C ASP A 8 0.71 -2.65 9.63
N ARG A 9 0.65 -2.95 10.93
CA ARG A 9 1.76 -2.84 11.87
C ARG A 9 2.97 -3.68 11.48
N ILE A 10 2.77 -4.96 11.13
CA ILE A 10 3.85 -5.86 10.72
C ILE A 10 4.46 -5.37 9.39
N LEU A 11 3.61 -4.97 8.43
CA LEU A 11 4.09 -4.37 7.18
C LEU A 11 4.90 -3.09 7.44
N ALA A 12 4.43 -2.24 8.34
CA ALA A 12 5.13 -1.03 8.76
C ALA A 12 6.49 -1.33 9.41
N GLU A 13 6.54 -2.29 10.33
CA GLU A 13 7.78 -2.72 11.00
C GLU A 13 8.79 -3.30 10.00
N GLU A 14 8.38 -4.18 9.10
CA GLU A 14 9.24 -4.79 8.06
C GLU A 14 9.77 -3.76 7.04
N ILE A 15 8.93 -2.79 6.67
CA ILE A 15 9.31 -1.74 5.71
C ILE A 15 10.16 -0.67 6.40
N GLY A 16 9.96 -0.45 7.70
CA GLY A 16 10.59 0.61 8.49
C GLY A 16 9.85 1.93 8.39
N VAL A 17 8.51 1.90 8.32
CA VAL A 17 7.64 3.08 8.24
C VAL A 17 6.60 3.07 9.36
N ALA A 18 5.93 4.20 9.60
CA ALA A 18 4.80 4.21 10.51
C ALA A 18 3.58 3.50 9.90
N THR A 19 2.78 2.82 10.72
CA THR A 19 1.51 2.15 10.32
C THR A 19 0.56 3.08 9.57
N VAL A 20 0.49 4.36 9.97
CA VAL A 20 -0.31 5.38 9.28
C VAL A 20 0.14 5.60 7.82
N SER A 21 1.42 5.39 7.52
CA SER A 21 1.92 5.49 6.14
C SER A 21 1.36 4.37 5.27
N VAL A 22 1.34 3.15 5.80
CA VAL A 22 0.77 1.97 5.13
C VAL A 22 -0.73 2.17 4.89
N TRP A 23 -1.47 2.62 5.91
CA TRP A 23 -2.88 2.97 5.76
C TRP A 23 -3.13 4.03 4.67
N ARG A 24 -2.30 5.08 4.61
CA ARG A 24 -2.39 6.11 3.56
C ARG A 24 -2.13 5.58 2.16
N TRP A 25 -1.29 4.56 2.02
CA TRP A 25 -1.03 3.92 0.72
C TRP A 25 -2.25 3.12 0.26
N TRP A 26 -2.86 2.35 1.15
CA TRP A 26 -4.08 1.58 0.84
C TRP A 26 -5.28 2.46 0.50
N ASN A 27 -5.36 3.66 1.08
CA ASN A 27 -6.43 4.63 0.82
C ASN A 27 -6.08 5.61 -0.31
N CYS A 28 -5.03 5.35 -1.09
CA CYS A 28 -4.56 6.20 -2.21
C CYS A 28 -4.28 7.67 -1.81
N GLN A 29 -4.10 7.96 -0.52
CA GLN A 29 -3.83 9.31 -0.02
C GLN A 29 -2.37 9.70 -0.22
N ARG A 30 -1.49 8.71 -0.36
CA ARG A 30 -0.06 8.93 -0.58
C ARG A 30 0.53 7.79 -1.39
N VAL A 31 1.43 8.11 -2.31
CA VAL A 31 2.19 7.11 -3.04
C VAL A 31 3.41 6.67 -2.20
N PRO A 32 3.67 5.35 -2.03
CA PRO A 32 4.88 4.87 -1.39
C PRO A 32 6.13 5.25 -2.21
N ARG A 33 7.28 5.41 -1.55
CA ARG A 33 8.55 5.66 -2.26
C ARG A 33 9.00 4.40 -3.00
N PRO A 34 9.80 4.51 -4.07
CA PRO A 34 10.28 3.35 -4.82
C PRO A 34 10.93 2.26 -3.95
N ALA A 35 11.72 2.63 -2.94
CA ALA A 35 12.32 1.69 -1.99
C ALA A 35 11.28 0.92 -1.14
N HIS A 36 10.16 1.55 -0.78
CA HIS A 36 9.08 0.89 -0.04
C HIS A 36 8.27 -0.04 -0.94
N ILE A 37 8.07 0.35 -2.20
CA ILE A 37 7.37 -0.49 -3.19
C ILE A 37 8.15 -1.77 -3.43
N GLN A 38 9.47 -1.70 -3.58
CA GLN A 38 10.32 -2.90 -3.72
C GLN A 38 10.14 -3.87 -2.55
N LYS A 39 10.12 -3.35 -1.31
CA LYS A 39 9.85 -4.17 -0.12
C LYS A 39 8.43 -4.75 -0.11
N LEU A 40 7.42 -3.96 -0.46
CA LEU A 40 6.02 -4.43 -0.55
C LEU A 40 5.86 -5.55 -1.58
N VAL A 41 6.44 -5.39 -2.77
CA VAL A 41 6.44 -6.40 -3.83
C VAL A 41 7.13 -7.68 -3.35
N ALA A 42 8.29 -7.57 -2.72
CA ALA A 42 9.01 -8.71 -2.14
C ALA A 42 8.18 -9.44 -1.06
N LEU A 43 7.55 -8.69 -0.14
CA LEU A 43 6.71 -9.25 0.91
C LEU A 43 5.43 -9.90 0.35
N SER A 44 4.87 -9.33 -0.72
CA SER A 44 3.66 -9.82 -1.38
C SER A 44 3.85 -11.13 -2.15
N LYS A 45 5.08 -11.65 -2.27
CA LYS A 45 5.42 -12.83 -3.09
C LYS A 45 4.94 -12.69 -4.55
N GLY A 46 4.92 -11.47 -5.08
CA GLY A 46 4.50 -11.20 -6.47
C GLY A 46 3.00 -10.96 -6.67
N HIS A 47 2.19 -10.92 -5.59
CA HIS A 47 0.78 -10.56 -5.69
C HIS A 47 0.55 -9.05 -5.87
N LEU A 48 1.51 -8.20 -5.48
CA LEU A 48 1.48 -6.77 -5.71
C LEU A 48 2.54 -6.40 -6.73
N GLN A 49 2.19 -5.54 -7.69
CA GLN A 49 3.10 -4.98 -8.68
C GLN A 49 3.26 -3.47 -8.49
N TYR A 50 4.32 -2.92 -9.07
CA TYR A 50 4.62 -1.49 -9.00
C TYR A 50 3.46 -0.63 -9.53
N ALA A 51 2.78 -1.12 -10.58
CA ALA A 51 1.65 -0.43 -11.21
C ALA A 51 0.46 -0.25 -10.25
N ASP A 52 0.24 -1.16 -9.30
CA ASP A 52 -0.88 -1.10 -8.36
C ASP A 52 -0.81 0.11 -7.42
N PHE A 53 0.38 0.66 -7.22
CA PHE A 53 0.60 1.82 -6.35
C PHE A 53 0.54 3.17 -7.08
N TYR A 54 0.43 3.16 -8.41
CA TYR A 54 0.37 4.35 -9.26
C TYR A 54 -1.00 4.61 -9.88
N VAL A 55 -1.98 3.75 -9.59
CA VAL A 55 -3.39 4.04 -9.89
C VAL A 55 -3.89 5.07 -8.88
N LEU A 56 -3.49 6.33 -9.07
CA LEU A 56 -4.23 7.46 -8.52
C LEU A 56 -5.65 7.39 -9.11
N PRO A 57 -6.70 7.47 -8.30
CA PRO A 57 -8.05 7.50 -8.83
C PRO A 57 -8.18 8.72 -9.74
N ALA A 58 -8.38 8.48 -11.03
CA ALA A 58 -8.89 9.49 -11.95
C ALA A 58 -10.33 9.91 -11.59
N ASP A 59 -10.95 9.27 -10.59
CA ASP A 59 -12.37 9.45 -10.26
C ASP A 59 -12.66 9.31 -8.75
N SER A 60 -11.99 10.10 -7.90
CA SER A 60 -12.49 10.35 -6.53
C SER A 60 -13.58 11.42 -6.46
N THR A 61 -14.31 11.61 -7.56
CA THR A 61 -15.55 12.41 -7.65
C THR A 61 -16.75 11.55 -8.07
N ALA A 62 -16.85 10.32 -7.58
CA ALA A 62 -18.14 9.64 -7.44
C ALA A 62 -18.60 9.80 -5.97
N ARG A 63 -19.08 10.99 -5.60
CA ARG A 63 -20.50 11.36 -5.38
C ARG A 63 -21.15 10.67 -4.16
N LEU A 64 -21.34 11.52 -3.14
CA LEU A 64 -22.32 11.52 -2.02
C LEU A 64 -22.26 10.37 -1.01
#